data_AF-A0A1G2ZD92-F1
#
_entry.id   AF-A0A1G2ZD92-F1
#
_cell.length_a   1.000
_cell.length_b   1.000
_cell.length_c   1.000
_cell.angle_alpha   90.00
_cell.angle_beta   90.00
_cell.angle_gamma   90.00
#
_symmetry.space_group_name_H-M   'P 1'
#
loop_
_entity.id
_entity.type
_entity.pdbx_description
1 polymer ?
#
loop_
_entity_poly.entity_id
_entity_poly.type
_entity_poly.pdbx_seq_one_letter_code
_entity_poly.pdbx_strand_id
1 'polypeptide(L)'
;MQVHDWQAIVKDCGPLVWQTAYRLLGNHTDAADCFQETFLAALELSRREPVRNVSGLLVRLATTRAIDRLRQRGRQEHRQADGCDCEELTAGESDPASHAQTHELAGRLREAIGRLPGQEAQAFCLRYLNDMSYRQIARELDMGINTVGVALYRAKARLREDLGVAQTDEGNPKGDTWHLGTRDEVHNEET
;
A
#
# COMPACT_ATOMS: atom_id res chain seq x y z
N MET A 1 17.17 -23.42 -9.77
CA MET A 1 15.75 -23.04 -9.59
C MET A 1 15.47 -23.14 -8.10
N GLN A 2 15.23 -22.03 -7.40
CA GLN A 2 14.91 -22.10 -5.97
C GLN A 2 13.52 -22.72 -5.82
N VAL A 3 13.45 -23.83 -5.07
CA VAL A 3 12.18 -24.47 -4.73
C VAL A 3 11.65 -23.73 -3.51
N HIS A 4 10.60 -22.93 -3.70
CA HIS A 4 9.92 -22.26 -2.62
C HIS A 4 8.81 -23.15 -2.06
N ASP A 5 8.79 -23.34 -0.74
CA ASP A 5 7.63 -23.94 -0.06
C ASP A 5 6.50 -22.91 0.01
N TRP A 6 5.63 -22.94 -0.99
CA TRP A 6 4.50 -22.02 -1.08
C TRP A 6 3.45 -22.23 0.01
N GLN A 7 3.37 -23.41 0.62
CA GLN A 7 2.46 -23.61 1.74
C GLN A 7 2.96 -22.85 2.97
N ALA A 8 4.25 -22.96 3.29
CA ALA A 8 4.87 -22.18 4.36
C ALA A 8 4.77 -20.66 4.08
N ILE A 9 5.09 -20.23 2.86
CA ILE A 9 5.03 -18.81 2.47
C ILE A 9 3.62 -18.24 2.61
N VAL A 10 2.58 -18.96 2.18
CA VAL A 10 1.19 -18.52 2.34
C VAL A 10 0.81 -18.46 3.82
N LYS A 11 1.24 -19.43 4.63
CA LYS A 11 0.97 -19.44 6.08
C LYS A 11 1.61 -18.24 6.78
N ASP A 12 2.87 -17.95 6.47
CA ASP A 12 3.66 -16.95 7.20
C ASP A 12 3.42 -15.53 6.68
N CYS A 13 3.30 -15.35 5.35
CA CYS A 13 3.11 -14.04 4.73
C CYS A 13 1.64 -13.71 4.45
N GLY A 14 0.74 -14.69 4.50
CA GLY A 14 -0.69 -14.52 4.21
C GLY A 14 -1.35 -13.42 5.05
N PRO A 15 -1.20 -13.41 6.40
CA PRO A 15 -1.78 -12.36 7.24
C PRO A 15 -1.34 -10.95 6.84
N LEU A 16 -0.06 -10.78 6.49
CA LEU A 16 0.50 -9.50 6.06
C LEU A 16 -0.12 -9.06 4.72
N VAL A 17 -0.15 -9.93 3.71
CA VAL A 17 -0.75 -9.64 2.39
C VAL A 17 -2.23 -9.30 2.51
N TRP A 18 -2.96 -10.08 3.31
CA TRP A 18 -4.37 -9.84 3.57
C TRP A 18 -4.59 -8.47 4.22
N GLN A 19 -3.80 -8.14 5.24
CA GLN A 19 -3.90 -6.86 5.93
C GLN A 19 -3.59 -5.69 5.00
N THR A 20 -2.56 -5.79 4.15
CA THR A 20 -2.24 -4.76 3.15
C THR A 20 -3.42 -4.55 2.20
N ALA A 21 -3.97 -5.63 1.64
CA ALA A 21 -5.08 -5.57 0.68
C ALA A 21 -6.34 -5.00 1.33
N TYR A 22 -6.72 -5.49 2.52
CA TYR A 22 -7.93 -5.06 3.22
C TYR A 22 -7.87 -3.60 3.66
N ARG A 23 -6.73 -3.13 4.19
CA ARG A 23 -6.54 -1.72 4.55
C ARG A 23 -6.74 -0.80 3.35
N LEU A 24 -6.19 -1.18 2.20
CA LEU A 24 -6.29 -0.39 0.97
C LEU A 24 -7.66 -0.47 0.30
N LEU A 25 -8.31 -1.63 0.27
CA LEU A 25 -9.52 -1.85 -0.53
C LEU A 25 -10.82 -1.69 0.26
N GLY A 26 -10.75 -1.84 1.58
CA GLY A 26 -11.87 -1.55 2.49
C GLY A 26 -13.04 -2.53 2.44
N ASN A 27 -12.96 -3.60 1.66
CA ASN A 27 -13.97 -4.67 1.63
C ASN A 27 -13.32 -6.04 1.46
N HIS A 28 -14.04 -7.09 1.90
CA HIS A 28 -13.56 -8.46 1.91
C HIS A 28 -13.36 -9.07 0.51
N THR A 29 -14.29 -8.83 -0.41
CA THR A 29 -14.27 -9.43 -1.75
C THR A 29 -13.04 -9.01 -2.54
N ASP A 30 -12.81 -7.70 -2.66
CA ASP A 30 -11.67 -7.18 -3.40
C ASP A 30 -10.34 -7.49 -2.70
N ALA A 31 -10.33 -7.54 -1.35
CA ALA A 31 -9.15 -7.96 -0.61
C ALA A 31 -8.80 -9.43 -0.87
N ALA A 32 -9.80 -10.32 -0.95
CA ALA A 32 -9.60 -11.73 -1.28
C ALA A 32 -9.07 -11.93 -2.70
N ASP A 33 -9.62 -11.21 -3.68
CA ASP A 33 -9.15 -11.28 -5.06
C ASP A 33 -7.71 -10.77 -5.18
N CYS A 34 -7.42 -9.62 -4.55
CA CYS A 34 -6.08 -9.04 -4.50
C CYS A 34 -5.08 -10.00 -3.84
N PHE A 35 -5.46 -10.66 -2.75
CA PHE A 35 -4.65 -11.67 -2.08
C PHE A 35 -4.30 -12.82 -3.03
N GLN A 36 -5.31 -13.43 -3.67
CA GLN A 36 -5.11 -14.58 -4.55
C GLN A 36 -4.20 -14.22 -5.74
N GLU A 37 -4.50 -13.13 -6.42
CA GLU A 37 -3.69 -12.65 -7.55
C GLU A 37 -2.25 -12.31 -7.15
N THR A 38 -2.04 -11.84 -5.91
CA THR A 38 -0.71 -11.52 -5.40
C THR A 38 0.15 -12.77 -5.29
N PHE A 39 -0.37 -13.84 -4.68
CA PHE A 39 0.35 -15.10 -4.57
C PHE A 39 0.56 -15.79 -5.91
N LEU A 40 -0.44 -15.76 -6.80
CA LEU A 40 -0.30 -16.30 -8.16
C LEU A 40 0.80 -15.58 -8.94
N ALA A 41 0.84 -14.25 -8.89
CA ALA A 41 1.87 -13.49 -9.58
C ALA A 41 3.26 -13.66 -8.97
N ALA A 42 3.36 -13.77 -7.64
CA ALA A 42 4.62 -14.06 -6.98
C ALA A 42 5.16 -15.44 -7.38
N LEU A 43 4.29 -16.45 -7.49
CA LEU A 43 4.62 -17.79 -7.97
C LEU A 43 5.10 -17.77 -9.42
N GLU A 44 4.41 -17.04 -10.29
CA GLU A 44 4.83 -16.89 -11.69
C GLU A 44 6.17 -16.18 -11.81
N LEU A 45 6.41 -15.13 -11.02
CA LEU A 45 7.66 -14.39 -11.03
C LEU A 45 8.83 -15.25 -10.51
N SER A 46 8.62 -15.99 -9.41
CA SER A 46 9.66 -16.86 -8.84
C SER A 46 10.09 -18.00 -9.77
N ARG A 47 9.24 -18.37 -10.73
CA ARG A 47 9.57 -19.35 -11.78
C ARG A 47 10.48 -18.77 -12.86
N ARG A 48 10.48 -17.45 -13.04
CA ARG A 48 11.22 -16.75 -14.09
C ARG A 48 12.54 -16.17 -13.59
N GLU A 49 12.58 -15.70 -12.35
CA GLU A 49 13.73 -15.04 -11.76
C GLU A 49 13.91 -15.38 -10.27
N PRO A 50 15.16 -15.32 -9.75
CA PRO A 50 15.41 -15.56 -8.33
C PRO A 50 14.85 -14.42 -7.47
N VAL A 51 13.99 -14.76 -6.51
CA VAL A 51 13.40 -13.82 -5.56
C VAL A 51 14.20 -13.82 -4.27
N ARG A 52 14.88 -12.71 -3.97
CA ARG A 52 15.71 -12.58 -2.75
C ARG A 52 14.89 -12.33 -1.47
N ASN A 53 13.76 -11.65 -1.61
CA ASN A 53 12.91 -11.24 -0.50
C ASN A 53 11.43 -11.48 -0.86
N VAL A 54 10.90 -12.65 -0.50
CA VAL A 54 9.54 -13.04 -0.88
C VAL A 54 8.49 -12.17 -0.18
N SER A 55 8.69 -11.82 1.10
CA SER A 55 7.73 -10.99 1.84
C SER A 55 7.65 -9.57 1.28
N GLY A 56 8.80 -8.96 0.97
CA GLY A 56 8.85 -7.65 0.32
C GLY A 56 8.20 -7.66 -1.06
N LEU A 57 8.47 -8.70 -1.85
CA LEU A 57 7.82 -8.90 -3.15
C LEU A 57 6.28 -8.99 -3.01
N LEU A 58 5.79 -9.82 -2.09
CA LEU A 58 4.35 -10.01 -1.86
C LEU A 58 3.66 -8.71 -1.44
N VAL A 59 4.25 -7.97 -0.50
CA VAL A 59 3.72 -6.68 -0.04
C VAL A 59 3.70 -5.65 -1.17
N ARG A 60 4.76 -5.60 -1.99
CA ARG A 60 4.82 -4.74 -3.19
C ARG A 60 3.73 -5.10 -4.18
N LEU A 61 3.60 -6.38 -4.52
CA LEU A 61 2.60 -6.88 -5.46
C LEU A 61 1.16 -6.62 -4.99
N ALA A 62 0.88 -6.84 -3.70
CA ALA A 62 -0.42 -6.52 -3.10
C ALA A 62 -0.72 -5.03 -3.15
N THR A 63 0.26 -4.19 -2.79
CA THR A 63 0.13 -2.73 -2.79
C THR A 63 -0.17 -2.22 -4.21
N THR A 64 0.60 -2.66 -5.20
CA THR A 64 0.40 -2.28 -6.60
C THR A 64 -1.00 -2.64 -7.09
N ARG A 65 -1.43 -3.89 -6.88
CA ARG A 65 -2.75 -4.37 -7.29
C ARG A 65 -3.90 -3.63 -6.60
N ALA A 66 -3.75 -3.36 -5.31
CA ALA A 66 -4.75 -2.63 -4.55
C ALA A 66 -4.89 -1.18 -5.05
N ILE A 67 -3.78 -0.49 -5.34
CA ILE A 67 -3.80 0.85 -5.94
C ILE A 67 -4.46 0.84 -7.32
N ASP A 68 -4.17 -0.16 -8.16
CA ASP A 68 -4.76 -0.27 -9.49
C ASP A 68 -6.29 -0.48 -9.42
N ARG A 69 -6.76 -1.29 -8.46
CA ARG A 69 -8.19 -1.45 -8.16
C ARG A 69 -8.83 -0.15 -7.67
N LEU A 70 -8.20 0.56 -6.74
CA LEU A 70 -8.69 1.87 -6.27
C LEU A 70 -8.86 2.86 -7.42
N ARG A 71 -7.89 2.91 -8.34
CA ARG A 71 -7.97 3.73 -9.55
C ARG A 71 -9.10 3.31 -10.47
N GLN A 72 -9.34 2.00 -10.60
CA GLN A 72 -10.43 1.50 -11.42
C GLN A 72 -11.79 1.88 -10.85
N ARG A 73 -11.98 1.78 -9.52
CA ARG A 73 -13.20 2.22 -8.84
C ARG A 73 -13.48 3.70 -9.06
N GLY A 74 -12.50 4.56 -8.82
CA GLY A 74 -12.66 6.01 -9.04
C GLY A 74 -13.01 6.36 -10.49
N ARG A 75 -12.49 5.61 -11.48
CA ARG A 75 -12.88 5.78 -12.90
C ARG A 75 -14.31 5.29 -13.19
N GLN A 76 -14.79 4.26 -12.51
CA GLN A 76 -16.16 3.75 -12.68
C GLN A 76 -17.18 4.71 -12.04
N GLU A 77 -16.91 5.17 -10.83
CA GLU A 77 -17.73 6.17 -10.11
C GLU A 77 -17.85 7.46 -10.93
N HIS A 78 -16.73 7.97 -11.47
CA HIS A 78 -16.77 9.18 -12.31
C HIS A 78 -17.60 9.00 -13.59
N ARG A 79 -17.50 7.82 -14.24
CA ARG A 79 -18.31 7.51 -15.43
C ARG A 79 -19.80 7.36 -15.13
N GLN A 80 -20.16 6.86 -13.95
CA GLN A 80 -21.56 6.76 -13.53
C GLN A 80 -22.14 8.13 -13.17
N ALA A 81 -21.34 9.01 -12.56
CA ALA A 81 -21.75 10.38 -12.25
C ALA A 81 -22.09 11.22 -13.50
N ASP A 82 -21.43 10.99 -14.63
CA ASP A 82 -21.70 11.68 -15.91
C ASP A 82 -22.95 11.14 -16.67
N GLY A 83 -23.62 10.09 -16.16
CA GLY A 83 -24.69 9.36 -16.86
C GLY A 83 -26.14 9.55 -16.39
N CYS A 84 -26.40 10.35 -15.34
CA CYS A 84 -27.67 10.50 -14.59
C CYS A 84 -28.11 9.31 -13.69
N ASP A 85 -28.44 9.70 -12.44
CA ASP A 85 -29.24 9.12 -11.35
C ASP A 85 -29.06 7.66 -10.85
N CYS A 86 -28.71 7.60 -9.55
CA CYS A 86 -28.81 6.49 -8.56
C CYS A 86 -27.85 5.28 -8.79
N GLU A 87 -27.24 4.63 -7.80
CA GLU A 87 -27.49 4.47 -6.37
C GLU A 87 -26.18 4.48 -5.57
N GLU A 88 -26.20 5.06 -4.38
CA GLU A 88 -25.14 4.94 -3.39
C GLU A 88 -25.10 3.50 -2.83
N LEU A 89 -24.36 2.62 -3.50
CA LEU A 89 -24.12 1.26 -3.03
C LEU A 89 -22.79 1.18 -2.29
N THR A 90 -22.77 1.62 -1.02
CA THR A 90 -21.81 1.09 -0.03
C THR A 90 -22.48 0.88 1.33
N ALA A 91 -23.49 0.01 1.39
CA ALA A 91 -23.91 -0.58 2.66
C ALA A 91 -23.03 -1.81 2.98
N GLY A 92 -21.86 -1.57 3.57
CA GLY A 92 -21.16 -2.57 4.37
C GLY A 92 -21.66 -2.48 5.81
N GLU A 93 -22.31 -3.52 6.31
CA GLU A 93 -22.84 -3.63 7.68
C GLU A 93 -21.80 -3.26 8.75
N SER A 94 -22.13 -2.24 9.58
CA SER A 94 -22.05 -2.24 11.07
C SER A 94 -22.11 -0.80 11.69
N ASP A 95 -23.25 -0.47 12.34
CA ASP A 95 -23.53 0.33 13.59
C ASP A 95 -22.77 1.66 13.95
N PRO A 96 -23.36 2.64 14.71
CA PRO A 96 -23.64 3.97 14.20
C PRO A 96 -22.81 5.09 14.87
N ALA A 97 -22.69 6.20 14.15
CA ALA A 97 -22.12 7.51 14.53
C ALA A 97 -20.59 7.62 14.72
N SER A 98 -19.93 6.85 15.60
CA SER A 98 -18.45 6.98 15.77
C SER A 98 -17.66 6.16 14.74
N HIS A 99 -18.17 4.99 14.35
CA HIS A 99 -17.58 4.18 13.28
C HIS A 99 -17.76 4.86 11.92
N ALA A 100 -18.88 5.58 11.73
CA ALA A 100 -19.18 6.30 10.50
C ALA A 100 -18.08 7.32 10.13
N GLN A 101 -17.63 8.17 11.08
CA GLN A 101 -16.59 9.16 10.79
C GLN A 101 -15.23 8.52 10.47
N THR A 102 -14.84 7.46 11.17
CA THR A 102 -13.59 6.73 10.88
C THR A 102 -13.65 6.02 9.53
N HIS A 103 -14.80 5.42 9.19
CA HIS A 103 -15.02 4.78 7.90
C HIS A 103 -15.04 5.79 6.75
N GLU A 104 -15.67 6.95 6.94
CA GLU A 104 -15.72 8.05 5.97
C GLU A 104 -14.31 8.61 5.71
N LEU A 105 -13.53 8.88 6.76
CA LEU A 105 -12.15 9.34 6.63
C LEU A 105 -11.27 8.29 5.93
N ALA A 106 -11.44 7.01 6.27
CA ALA A 106 -10.72 5.92 5.60
C ALA A 106 -11.12 5.79 4.12
N GLY A 107 -12.40 5.98 3.78
CA GLY A 107 -12.88 6.05 2.40
C GLY A 107 -12.20 7.17 1.61
N ARG A 108 -12.27 8.40 2.14
CA ARG A 108 -11.62 9.58 1.54
C ARG A 108 -10.12 9.39 1.35
N LEU A 109 -9.44 8.78 2.33
CA LEU A 109 -8.00 8.47 2.23
C LEU A 109 -7.71 7.46 1.11
N ARG A 110 -8.52 6.41 0.96
CA ARG A 110 -8.36 5.42 -0.12
C ARG A 110 -8.56 6.06 -1.49
N GLU A 111 -9.58 6.90 -1.64
CA GLU A 111 -9.82 7.64 -2.87
C GLU A 111 -8.64 8.57 -3.21
N ALA A 112 -8.15 9.33 -2.22
CA ALA A 112 -7.00 10.21 -2.38
C ALA A 112 -5.73 9.42 -2.77
N ILE A 113 -5.48 8.26 -2.14
CA ILE A 113 -4.40 7.34 -2.54
C ILE A 113 -4.58 6.89 -3.99
N GLY A 114 -5.80 6.58 -4.43
CA GLY A 114 -6.11 6.21 -5.80
C GLY A 114 -5.74 7.30 -6.82
N ARG A 115 -5.83 8.57 -6.44
CA ARG A 115 -5.50 9.73 -7.31
C ARG A 115 -4.01 10.07 -7.36
N LEU A 116 -3.20 9.56 -6.43
CA LEU A 116 -1.76 9.82 -6.42
C LEU A 116 -1.04 9.23 -7.65
N PRO A 117 0.08 9.85 -8.10
CA PRO A 117 0.99 9.23 -9.06
C PRO A 117 1.48 7.85 -8.58
N GLY A 118 1.72 6.91 -9.51
CA GLY A 118 1.94 5.48 -9.16
C GLY A 118 3.06 5.24 -8.16
N GLN A 119 4.25 5.80 -8.41
CA GLN A 119 5.39 5.62 -7.50
C GLN A 119 5.19 6.34 -6.16
N GLU A 120 4.50 7.49 -6.14
CA GLU A 120 4.17 8.23 -4.92
C GLU A 120 3.21 7.43 -4.04
N ALA A 121 2.14 6.88 -4.64
CA ALA A 121 1.17 6.02 -3.98
C ALA A 121 1.81 4.75 -3.40
N GLN A 122 2.60 4.05 -4.22
CA GLN A 122 3.28 2.82 -3.81
C GLN A 122 4.27 3.10 -2.68
N ALA A 123 5.15 4.10 -2.82
CA ALA A 123 6.11 4.44 -1.78
C ALA A 123 5.40 4.80 -0.46
N PHE A 124 4.33 5.60 -0.53
CA PHE A 124 3.53 5.97 0.63
C PHE A 124 2.93 4.73 1.33
N CYS A 125 2.27 3.85 0.59
CA CYS A 125 1.65 2.65 1.15
C CYS A 125 2.69 1.68 1.74
N LEU A 126 3.80 1.45 1.06
CA LEU A 126 4.88 0.61 1.58
C LEU A 126 5.48 1.21 2.87
N ARG A 127 5.62 2.53 2.96
CA ARG A 127 6.17 3.20 4.14
C ARG A 127 5.23 3.20 5.34
N TYR A 128 3.95 3.55 5.14
CA TYR A 128 3.00 3.86 6.22
C TYR A 128 2.02 2.73 6.53
N LEU A 129 1.78 1.80 5.61
CA LEU A 129 0.91 0.64 5.86
C LEU A 129 1.69 -0.62 6.21
N ASN A 130 2.94 -0.72 5.75
CA ASN A 130 3.77 -1.92 5.86
C ASN A 130 5.13 -1.65 6.54
N ASP A 131 5.31 -0.45 7.10
CA ASP A 131 6.50 -0.04 7.86
C ASP A 131 7.85 -0.27 7.17
N MET A 132 7.88 -0.27 5.84
CA MET A 132 9.13 -0.50 5.11
C MET A 132 10.09 0.69 5.21
N SER A 133 11.37 0.41 5.45
CA SER A 133 12.43 1.41 5.43
C SER A 133 12.63 1.99 4.01
N TYR A 134 13.24 3.18 3.92
CA TYR A 134 13.53 3.81 2.63
C TYR A 134 14.42 2.94 1.75
N ARG A 135 15.36 2.20 2.35
CA ARG A 135 16.23 1.24 1.65
C ARG A 135 15.46 0.03 1.14
N GLN A 136 14.48 -0.48 1.89
CA GLN A 136 13.62 -1.56 1.41
C GLN A 136 12.75 -1.06 0.26
N ILE A 137 12.09 0.10 0.39
CA ILE A 137 11.25 0.68 -0.66
C ILE A 137 12.07 0.93 -1.93
N ALA A 138 13.27 1.50 -1.81
CA ALA A 138 14.19 1.74 -2.91
C ALA A 138 14.50 0.44 -3.69
N ARG A 139 14.74 -0.65 -2.97
CA ARG A 139 15.02 -1.97 -3.57
C ARG A 139 13.78 -2.57 -4.24
N GLU A 140 12.63 -2.51 -3.57
CA GLU A 140 11.39 -3.13 -4.06
C GLU A 140 10.81 -2.39 -5.28
N LEU A 141 10.92 -1.05 -5.30
CA LEU A 141 10.40 -0.22 -6.40
C LEU A 141 11.44 0.09 -7.49
N ASP A 142 12.68 -0.41 -7.35
CA ASP A 142 13.81 -0.08 -8.23
C ASP A 142 14.01 1.44 -8.39
N MET A 143 14.13 2.12 -7.25
CA MET A 143 14.27 3.58 -7.14
C MET A 143 15.51 3.95 -6.33
N GLY A 144 16.09 5.11 -6.63
CA GLY A 144 17.12 5.71 -5.76
C GLY A 144 16.55 6.10 -4.39
N ILE A 145 17.33 5.95 -3.32
CA ILE A 145 16.88 6.27 -1.94
C ILE A 145 16.43 7.73 -1.78
N ASN A 146 17.09 8.66 -2.48
CA ASN A 146 16.70 10.07 -2.51
C ASN A 146 15.36 10.26 -3.23
N THR A 147 15.11 9.49 -4.30
CA THR A 147 13.85 9.49 -5.04
C THR A 147 12.70 9.00 -4.16
N VAL A 148 12.93 7.99 -3.30
CA VAL A 148 11.95 7.54 -2.31
C VAL A 148 11.57 8.67 -1.36
N GLY A 149 12.56 9.40 -0.82
CA GLY A 149 12.31 10.54 0.06
C GLY A 149 11.46 11.62 -0.61
N VAL A 150 11.77 11.97 -1.85
CA VAL A 150 11.00 12.95 -2.65
C VAL A 150 9.58 12.45 -2.93
N ALA A 151 9.43 11.17 -3.30
CA ALA A 151 8.13 10.57 -3.57
C ALA A 151 7.22 10.58 -2.33
N LEU A 152 7.76 10.23 -1.16
CA LEU A 152 7.03 10.27 0.11
C LEU A 152 6.62 11.68 0.51
N TYR A 153 7.51 12.67 0.31
CA TYR A 153 7.19 14.07 0.58
C TYR A 153 6.04 14.56 -0.31
N ARG A 154 6.11 14.28 -1.63
CA ARG A 154 5.06 14.66 -2.58
C ARG A 154 3.73 13.96 -2.29
N ALA A 155 3.76 12.67 -1.98
CA ALA A 155 2.58 11.91 -1.59
C ALA A 155 1.88 12.54 -0.38
N LYS A 156 2.64 12.86 0.69
CA LYS A 156 2.08 13.52 1.88
C LYS A 156 1.48 14.89 1.57
N ALA A 157 2.18 15.71 0.78
CA ALA A 157 1.71 17.04 0.43
C ALA A 157 0.36 16.97 -0.31
N ARG A 158 0.27 16.10 -1.33
CA ARG A 158 -0.97 15.87 -2.09
C ARG A 158 -2.10 15.30 -1.23
N LEU A 159 -1.82 14.31 -0.38
CA LEU A 159 -2.83 13.73 0.50
C LEU A 159 -3.37 14.75 1.51
N ARG A 160 -2.53 15.64 2.03
CA ARG A 160 -2.98 16.72 2.94
C ARG A 160 -3.86 17.73 2.22
N GLU A 161 -3.49 18.11 1.00
CA GLU A 161 -4.27 19.00 0.14
C GLU A 161 -5.64 18.38 -0.19
N ASP A 162 -5.66 17.13 -0.67
CA ASP A 162 -6.88 16.39 -1.01
C ASP A 162 -7.82 16.20 0.18
N LEU A 163 -7.28 16.00 1.39
CA LEU A 163 -8.07 15.77 2.61
C LEU A 163 -8.42 17.06 3.36
N GLY A 164 -7.99 18.23 2.89
CA GLY A 164 -8.26 19.51 3.54
C GLY A 164 -7.64 19.66 4.94
N VAL A 165 -6.57 18.91 5.23
CA VAL A 165 -5.90 18.96 6.53
C VAL A 165 -4.94 20.15 6.55
N ALA A 166 -5.20 21.11 7.44
CA ALA A 166 -4.37 22.31 7.61
C ALA A 166 -2.90 21.93 7.89
N GLN A 167 -1.96 22.77 7.42
CA GLN A 167 -0.53 22.59 7.64
C GLN A 167 -0.24 22.67 9.15
N THR A 168 -0.11 21.53 9.82
CA THR A 168 0.76 21.47 11.01
C THR A 168 2.18 21.54 10.49
N ASP A 169 2.85 22.64 10.83
CA ASP A 169 4.24 22.95 10.53
C ASP A 169 5.18 21.97 11.25
N GLU A 170 5.11 20.68 10.90
CA GLU A 170 6.12 19.70 11.23
C GLU A 170 7.29 19.90 10.26
N GLY A 171 8.15 20.84 10.63
CA GLY A 171 9.57 20.94 10.28
C GLY A 171 9.98 20.35 8.95
N ASN A 172 10.17 21.24 7.97
CA ASN A 172 11.02 21.04 6.81
C ASN A 172 12.33 20.28 7.18
N PRO A 173 12.54 19.01 6.76
CA PRO A 173 13.80 18.31 6.98
C PRO A 173 14.81 18.70 5.88
N LYS A 174 15.00 20.01 5.66
CA LYS A 174 16.23 20.50 5.04
C LYS A 174 17.19 20.83 6.18
N GLY A 175 17.84 19.81 6.72
CA GLY A 175 18.81 20.01 7.80
C GLY A 175 19.41 18.73 8.35
N ASP A 176 18.62 17.65 8.42
CA ASP A 176 19.14 16.39 8.90
C ASP A 176 19.75 15.63 7.73
N THR A 177 21.08 15.62 7.71
CA THR A 177 21.84 14.50 7.14
C THR A 177 21.04 13.22 7.38
N TRP A 178 20.52 12.62 6.32
CA TRP A 178 19.95 11.28 6.37
C TRP A 178 21.07 10.36 6.83
N HIS A 179 21.25 10.25 8.15
CA HIS A 179 22.17 9.30 8.72
C HIS A 179 21.71 7.97 8.15
N LEU A 180 22.60 7.37 7.34
CA LEU A 180 22.56 5.98 6.94
C LEU A 180 22.71 5.13 8.23
N GLY A 181 21.72 5.23 9.11
CA GLY A 181 21.59 4.47 10.32
C GLY A 181 21.03 3.12 9.95
N THR A 182 21.94 2.18 9.77
CA THR A 182 21.72 0.76 10.03
C THR A 182 20.89 0.58 11.30
N ARG A 183 19.57 0.41 11.14
CA ARG A 183 18.82 -0.55 11.96
C ARG A 183 18.89 -1.89 11.26
N ASP A 184 20.11 -2.41 11.20
CA ASP A 184 20.34 -3.84 11.27
C ASP A 184 20.23 -4.19 12.76
N GLU A 185 19.00 -4.32 13.26
CA GLU A 185 18.77 -5.03 14.51
C GLU A 185 18.80 -6.52 14.18
N VAL A 186 20.03 -7.06 14.26
CA VAL A 186 20.36 -8.35 14.88
C VAL A 186 19.13 -9.15 15.31
N HIS A 187 18.80 -10.19 14.55
CA HIS A 187 18.32 -11.45 15.13
C HIS A 187 19.44 -12.47 14.98
N ASN A 188 20.38 -12.37 15.92
CA ASN A 188 21.19 -13.49 16.37
C ASN A 188 20.38 -14.17 17.46
N GLU A 189 19.85 -15.37 17.18
CA GLU A 189 19.70 -16.40 18.21
C GLU A 189 20.35 -17.66 17.66
N GLU A 190 21.61 -17.83 18.07
CA GLU A 190 22.21 -19.15 18.30
C GLU A 190 21.30 -19.94 19.25
N THR A 191 20.82 -21.11 18.84
CA THR A 191 21.24 -22.39 19.42
C THR A 191 20.99 -23.52 18.41
#